data_AF-A0A453QUG3-F1
#
_entry.id   AF-A0A453QUG3-F1
#
_cell.length_a   1.000
_cell.length_b   1.000
_cell.length_c   1.000
_cell.angle_alpha   90.00
_cell.angle_beta   90.00
_cell.angle_gamma   90.00
#
_symmetry.space_group_name_H-M   'P 1'
#
loop_
_entity.id
_entity.type
_entity.pdbx_description
1 polymer ?
#
loop_
_entity_poly.entity_id
_entity_poly.type
_entity_poly.pdbx_seq_one_letter_code
_entity_poly.pdbx_strand_id
1 'polypeptide(L)'
;MSSKKYRHDKRVYLGALKFVPHAVYKLLENMPMPWEQVRDVKILYHITGAITFVNEIPWVVEPIYLAQWGSMWIMMRREKRDRRHFKRMRFPPFDDEEPPLDYADNLLDVEPLEAIQLELDPEEDGAVYNWFYDHNPLVKTNFINGPSYRKWNLSLPIMATLYRLAGQLLSDLTDRNYFYLFDMESFFTAKALNMCIPGF
;
A
#
# COMPACT_ATOMS: atom_id res chain seq x y z
N MET A 1 -1.02 -32.84 7.18
CA MET A 1 0.18 -33.71 7.32
C MET A 1 0.03 -34.88 8.31
N SER A 2 -1.15 -35.11 8.89
CA SER A 2 -1.44 -36.24 9.78
C SER A 2 -1.62 -37.57 9.03
N SER A 3 -2.14 -37.52 7.79
CA SER A 3 -2.30 -38.70 6.94
C SER A 3 -0.95 -39.29 6.49
N LYS A 4 -0.85 -40.64 6.51
CA LYS A 4 0.33 -41.39 6.05
C LYS A 4 0.65 -41.18 4.56
N LYS A 5 -0.35 -40.77 3.76
CA LYS A 5 -0.20 -40.52 2.32
C LYS A 5 0.87 -39.46 2.02
N TYR A 6 0.95 -38.42 2.84
CA TYR A 6 1.87 -37.28 2.65
C TYR A 6 3.20 -37.42 3.40
N ARG A 7 3.61 -38.65 3.75
CA ARG A 7 4.83 -38.89 4.53
C ARG A 7 6.09 -38.43 3.80
N HIS A 8 6.15 -38.61 2.49
CA HIS A 8 7.31 -38.23 1.67
C HIS A 8 7.49 -36.70 1.61
N ASP A 9 6.40 -35.94 1.67
CA ASP A 9 6.42 -34.48 1.57
C ASP A 9 6.84 -33.79 2.87
N LYS A 10 6.81 -34.49 4.02
CA LYS A 10 7.18 -33.91 5.33
C LYS A 10 8.57 -33.28 5.34
N ARG A 11 9.54 -33.91 4.66
CA ARG A 11 10.91 -33.36 4.55
C ARG A 11 10.92 -32.04 3.78
N VAL A 12 10.12 -31.92 2.73
CA VAL A 12 10.03 -30.71 1.89
C VAL A 12 9.45 -29.55 2.68
N TYR A 13 8.39 -29.77 3.46
CA TYR A 13 7.78 -28.73 4.30
C TYR A 13 8.74 -28.20 5.36
N LEU A 14 9.53 -29.08 6.01
CA LEU A 14 10.56 -28.64 6.94
C LEU A 14 11.66 -27.81 6.26
N GLY A 15 12.05 -28.18 5.03
CA GLY A 15 13.01 -27.42 4.24
C GLY A 15 12.47 -26.04 3.83
N ALA A 16 11.16 -25.94 3.56
CA ALA A 16 10.50 -24.69 3.18
C ALA A 16 10.50 -23.64 4.29
N LEU A 17 10.57 -24.06 5.57
CA LEU A 17 10.62 -23.15 6.73
C LEU A 17 11.75 -22.12 6.62
N LYS A 18 12.87 -22.49 6.01
CA LYS A 18 14.01 -21.58 5.74
C LYS A 18 13.60 -20.34 4.94
N PHE A 19 12.61 -20.46 4.06
CA PHE A 19 12.20 -19.39 3.14
C PHE A 19 10.93 -18.65 3.60
N VAL A 20 10.32 -19.05 4.72
CA VAL A 20 9.13 -18.39 5.27
C VAL A 20 9.35 -16.89 5.50
N PRO A 21 10.49 -16.41 6.04
CA PRO A 21 10.69 -14.97 6.19
C PRO A 21 10.60 -14.20 4.87
N HIS A 22 11.07 -14.78 3.76
CA HIS A 22 10.96 -14.17 2.44
C HIS A 22 9.53 -14.18 1.90
N ALA A 23 8.80 -15.28 2.11
CA ALA A 23 7.38 -15.36 1.75
C ALA A 23 6.54 -14.32 2.50
N VAL A 24 6.76 -14.18 3.81
CA VAL A 24 6.07 -13.19 4.65
C VAL A 24 6.41 -11.78 4.20
N TYR A 25 7.68 -11.48 3.91
CA TYR A 25 8.08 -10.18 3.38
C TYR A 25 7.32 -9.83 2.09
N LYS A 26 7.32 -10.73 1.09
CA LYS A 26 6.62 -10.51 -0.18
C LYS A 26 5.10 -10.38 -0.03
N LEU A 27 4.51 -11.10 0.93
CA LEU A 27 3.09 -11.00 1.25
C LEU A 27 2.74 -9.63 1.84
N LEU A 28 3.51 -9.16 2.82
CA LEU A 28 3.28 -7.87 3.47
C LEU A 28 3.61 -6.68 2.57
N GLU A 29 4.60 -6.82 1.69
CA GLU A 29 4.95 -5.79 0.70
C GLU A 29 3.77 -5.49 -0.25
N ASN A 30 2.97 -6.51 -0.58
CA ASN A 30 1.86 -6.39 -1.53
C ASN A 30 0.49 -6.22 -0.86
N MET A 31 0.43 -5.75 0.39
CA MET A 31 -0.83 -5.47 1.08
C MET A 31 -1.74 -4.54 0.27
N PRO A 32 -3.05 -4.85 0.14
CA PRO A 32 -3.99 -4.00 -0.58
C PRO A 32 -4.08 -2.63 0.07
N MET A 33 -4.21 -1.60 -0.75
CA MET A 33 -4.32 -0.22 -0.28
C MET A 33 -5.77 0.08 0.14
N PRO A 34 -6.03 1.04 1.05
CA PRO A 34 -7.38 1.27 1.60
C PRO A 34 -8.48 1.64 0.59
N TRP A 35 -8.09 2.11 -0.59
CA TRP A 35 -8.99 2.45 -1.70
C TRP A 35 -9.27 1.28 -2.65
N GLU A 36 -8.59 0.14 -2.46
CA GLU A 36 -8.81 -1.10 -3.18
C GLU A 36 -9.67 -2.06 -2.35
N GLN A 37 -10.62 -2.72 -2.99
CA GLN A 37 -11.41 -3.77 -2.34
C GLN A 37 -10.69 -5.12 -2.35
N VAL A 38 -10.19 -5.50 -3.51
CA VAL A 38 -9.51 -6.77 -3.78
C VAL A 38 -8.27 -6.48 -4.60
N ARG A 39 -7.19 -7.18 -4.30
CA ARG A 39 -5.95 -7.14 -5.07
C ARG A 39 -5.55 -8.56 -5.49
N ASP A 40 -5.58 -8.80 -6.80
CA ASP A 40 -5.07 -10.02 -7.38
C ASP A 40 -3.56 -9.90 -7.61
N VAL A 41 -2.81 -10.86 -7.07
CA VAL A 41 -1.35 -10.89 -7.18
C VAL A 41 -0.87 -12.18 -7.81
N LYS A 42 0.21 -12.12 -8.59
CA LYS A 42 0.87 -13.33 -9.09
C LYS A 42 1.52 -14.08 -7.94
N ILE A 43 1.28 -15.37 -7.90
CA ILE A 43 1.87 -16.28 -6.93
C ILE A 43 2.84 -17.25 -7.58
N LEU A 44 3.86 -17.64 -6.83
CA LEU A 44 4.76 -18.74 -7.14
C LEU A 44 4.66 -19.75 -5.99
N TYR A 45 4.06 -20.90 -6.26
CA TYR A 45 3.84 -21.95 -5.26
C TYR A 45 4.68 -23.19 -5.53
N HIS A 46 5.08 -23.88 -4.47
CA HIS A 46 5.71 -25.19 -4.59
C HIS A 46 4.67 -26.25 -5.00
N ILE A 47 5.01 -27.18 -5.90
CA ILE A 47 4.06 -28.18 -6.45
C ILE A 47 3.34 -29.01 -5.38
N THR A 48 4.00 -29.25 -4.24
CA THR A 48 3.42 -29.99 -3.10
C THR A 48 2.60 -29.10 -2.15
N GLY A 49 2.50 -27.79 -2.38
CA GLY A 49 1.84 -26.83 -1.49
C GLY A 49 2.64 -26.51 -0.22
N ALA A 50 3.96 -26.69 -0.24
CA ALA A 50 4.82 -26.48 0.94
C ALA A 50 4.98 -25.00 1.30
N ILE A 51 5.03 -24.12 0.31
CA ILE A 51 5.17 -22.67 0.47
C ILE A 51 4.65 -21.97 -0.78
N THR A 52 4.17 -20.75 -0.60
CA THR A 52 3.70 -19.86 -1.65
C THR A 52 4.35 -18.50 -1.47
N PHE A 53 4.91 -17.95 -2.55
CA PHE A 53 5.47 -16.60 -2.60
C PHE A 53 4.58 -15.71 -3.45
N VAL A 54 4.44 -14.45 -3.06
CA VAL A 54 3.93 -13.41 -3.96
C VAL A 54 5.06 -12.98 -4.87
N ASN A 55 4.88 -13.14 -6.19
CA ASN A 55 5.89 -12.90 -7.22
C ASN A 55 5.65 -11.57 -7.95
N GLU A 56 5.42 -10.51 -7.18
CA GLU A 56 5.21 -9.15 -7.70
C GLU A 56 5.92 -8.13 -6.83
N ILE A 57 6.30 -7.01 -7.46
CA ILE A 57 6.85 -5.83 -6.79
C ILE A 57 5.82 -4.72 -7.00
N PRO A 58 5.32 -4.07 -5.94
CA PRO A 58 4.29 -3.05 -6.05
C PRO A 58 4.90 -1.73 -6.55
N TRP A 59 5.06 -1.61 -7.86
CA TRP A 59 5.48 -0.35 -8.47
C TRP A 59 4.33 0.65 -8.42
N VAL A 60 4.59 1.83 -7.86
CA VAL A 60 3.61 2.91 -7.80
C VAL A 60 4.16 4.17 -8.47
N VAL A 61 3.28 4.95 -9.09
CA VAL A 61 3.63 6.27 -9.62
C VAL A 61 3.53 7.27 -8.47
N GLU A 62 4.66 7.81 -8.05
CA GLU A 62 4.79 8.66 -6.86
C GLU A 62 3.73 9.77 -6.75
N PRO A 63 3.50 10.65 -7.74
CA PRO A 63 2.50 11.72 -7.61
C PRO A 63 1.07 11.19 -7.49
N ILE A 64 0.74 10.07 -8.13
CA ILE A 64 -0.58 9.43 -8.00
C ILE A 64 -0.73 8.85 -6.61
N TYR A 65 0.27 8.11 -6.14
CA TYR A 65 0.26 7.48 -4.82
C TYR A 65 0.15 8.50 -3.68
N LEU A 66 0.87 9.62 -3.79
CA LEU A 66 0.79 10.71 -2.82
C LEU A 66 -0.60 11.35 -2.82
N ALA A 67 -1.19 11.58 -3.99
CA ALA A 67 -2.55 12.10 -4.10
C ALA A 67 -3.60 11.13 -3.54
N GLN A 68 -3.45 9.83 -3.79
CA GLN A 68 -4.32 8.79 -3.22
C GLN A 68 -4.29 8.84 -1.69
N TRP A 69 -3.10 8.87 -1.08
CA TRP A 69 -2.97 9.04 0.37
C TRP A 69 -3.48 10.39 0.88
N GLY A 70 -3.34 11.46 0.09
CA GLY A 70 -3.93 12.77 0.38
C GLY A 70 -5.46 12.70 0.47
N SER A 71 -6.09 11.99 -0.47
CA SER A 71 -7.54 11.73 -0.43
C SER A 71 -7.94 10.87 0.78
N MET A 72 -7.13 9.85 1.13
CA MET A 72 -7.35 9.01 2.31
C MET A 72 -7.30 9.83 3.60
N TRP A 73 -6.33 10.75 3.71
CA TRP A 73 -6.21 11.64 4.86
C TRP A 73 -7.47 12.47 5.07
N ILE A 74 -8.02 13.05 3.99
CA ILE A 74 -9.25 13.84 4.05
C ILE A 74 -10.42 12.96 4.50
N MET A 75 -10.61 11.80 3.87
CA MET A 75 -11.72 10.89 4.17
C MET A 75 -11.66 10.38 5.61
N MET A 76 -10.50 9.91 6.07
CA MET A 76 -10.32 9.42 7.43
C MET A 76 -10.56 10.52 8.48
N ARG A 77 -10.16 11.77 8.20
CA ARG A 77 -10.43 12.90 9.09
C ARG A 77 -11.92 13.25 9.16
N ARG A 78 -12.62 13.24 8.01
CA ARG A 78 -14.07 13.46 7.94
C ARG A 78 -14.82 12.37 8.70
N GLU A 79 -14.50 11.11 8.44
CA GLU A 79 -15.11 9.97 9.11
C GLU A 79 -14.91 10.00 10.64
N LYS A 80 -13.70 10.33 11.09
CA LYS A 80 -13.40 10.47 12.53
C LYS A 80 -14.15 11.62 13.19
N ARG A 81 -14.41 12.72 12.46
CA ARG A 81 -15.19 13.87 12.94
C ARG A 81 -16.67 13.54 13.04
N ASP A 82 -17.22 12.87 12.03
CA ASP A 82 -18.66 12.69 11.86
C ASP A 82 -19.19 11.47 12.65
N ARG A 83 -18.37 10.44 12.84
CA ARG A 83 -18.77 9.23 13.56
C ARG A 83 -18.77 9.41 15.08
N ARG A 84 -19.94 9.29 15.70
CA ARG A 84 -20.11 9.41 17.17
C ARG A 84 -19.36 8.36 17.99
N HIS A 85 -19.37 7.11 17.54
CA HIS A 85 -18.70 6.01 18.23
C HIS A 85 -17.84 5.22 17.25
N PHE A 86 -16.54 5.42 17.32
CA PHE A 86 -15.56 4.66 16.54
C PHE A 86 -15.03 3.48 17.36
N LYS A 87 -15.60 2.29 17.13
CA LYS A 87 -15.18 1.06 17.80
C LYS A 87 -13.94 0.49 17.10
N ARG A 88 -12.84 0.36 17.84
CA ARG A 88 -11.62 -0.28 17.33
C ARG A 88 -11.80 -1.80 17.25
N MET A 89 -11.10 -2.42 16.31
CA MET A 89 -11.02 -3.88 16.22
C MET A 89 -10.36 -4.45 17.49
N ARG A 90 -10.71 -5.70 17.82
CA ARG A 90 -10.05 -6.44 18.89
C ARG A 90 -8.83 -7.16 18.31
N PHE A 91 -7.77 -7.25 19.12
CA PHE A 91 -6.56 -7.97 18.77
C PHE A 91 -6.27 -9.02 19.85
N PRO A 92 -6.05 -10.30 19.50
CA PRO A 92 -6.15 -10.87 18.15
C PRO A 92 -7.61 -10.90 17.62
N PRO A 93 -7.84 -10.89 16.29
CA PRO A 93 -9.19 -10.96 15.73
C PRO A 93 -9.89 -12.33 15.90
N PHE A 94 -9.12 -13.41 15.97
CA PHE A 94 -9.58 -14.80 16.11
C PHE A 94 -9.05 -15.40 17.41
N ASP A 95 -9.73 -16.42 17.92
CA ASP A 95 -9.29 -17.18 19.10
C ASP A 95 -8.15 -18.16 18.77
N ASP A 96 -7.33 -18.52 19.75
CA ASP A 96 -6.14 -19.37 19.54
C ASP A 96 -6.49 -20.82 19.16
N GLU A 97 -7.68 -21.29 19.57
CA GLU A 97 -8.20 -22.64 19.29
C GLU A 97 -8.98 -22.72 17.97
N GLU A 98 -9.29 -21.58 17.34
CA GLU A 98 -10.02 -21.55 16.07
C GLU A 98 -9.09 -21.90 14.90
N PRO A 99 -9.43 -22.90 14.05
CA PRO A 99 -8.64 -23.19 12.88
C PRO A 99 -8.74 -22.06 11.84
N PRO A 100 -7.70 -21.84 11.01
CA PRO A 100 -7.79 -20.88 9.91
C PRO A 100 -8.96 -21.20 8.98
N LEU A 101 -9.75 -20.17 8.65
CA LEU A 101 -10.89 -20.28 7.73
C LEU A 101 -10.43 -20.54 6.30
N ASP A 102 -11.12 -21.43 5.59
CA ASP A 102 -10.88 -21.66 4.17
C ASP A 102 -11.46 -20.51 3.34
N TYR A 103 -10.67 -20.01 2.39
CA TYR A 103 -11.05 -18.91 1.51
C TYR A 103 -12.19 -19.31 0.55
N ALA A 104 -12.13 -20.54 0.00
CA ALA A 104 -13.11 -21.00 -0.98
C ALA A 104 -14.52 -21.10 -0.39
N ASP A 105 -14.63 -21.59 0.84
CA ASP A 105 -15.92 -21.85 1.48
C ASP A 105 -16.51 -20.60 2.16
N ASN A 106 -15.66 -19.71 2.70
CA ASN A 106 -16.12 -18.61 3.57
C ASN A 106 -16.04 -17.22 2.94
N LEU A 107 -15.16 -17.00 1.96
CA LEU A 107 -14.83 -15.66 1.48
C LEU A 107 -15.06 -15.45 -0.02
N LEU A 108 -14.99 -16.51 -0.84
CA LEU A 108 -15.07 -16.39 -2.29
C LEU A 108 -16.39 -15.80 -2.79
N ASP A 109 -17.51 -16.18 -2.16
CA ASP A 109 -18.86 -15.75 -2.57
C ASP A 109 -19.34 -14.49 -1.83
N VAL A 110 -18.52 -13.93 -0.93
CA VAL A 110 -18.89 -12.76 -0.13
C VAL A 110 -18.43 -11.50 -0.86
N GLU A 111 -19.38 -10.62 -1.20
CA GLU A 111 -19.04 -9.33 -1.79
C GLU A 111 -18.22 -8.46 -0.80
N PRO A 112 -17.08 -7.91 -1.23
CA PRO A 112 -16.25 -7.08 -0.37
C PRO A 112 -16.98 -5.78 -0.02
N LEU A 113 -16.70 -5.28 1.18
CA LEU A 113 -17.19 -3.97 1.60
C LEU A 113 -16.64 -2.87 0.69
N GLU A 114 -17.34 -1.73 0.68
CA GLU A 114 -16.89 -0.55 -0.06
C GLU A 114 -15.54 -0.06 0.46
N ALA A 115 -14.63 0.22 -0.46
CA ALA A 115 -13.32 0.77 -0.14
C ALA A 115 -13.42 2.26 0.24
N ILE A 116 -12.38 2.79 0.87
CA ILE A 116 -12.34 4.23 1.15
C ILE A 116 -12.05 4.95 -0.16
N GLN A 117 -13.03 5.64 -0.71
CA GLN A 117 -12.87 6.47 -1.91
C GLN A 117 -13.48 7.84 -1.66
N LEU A 118 -12.76 8.89 -2.06
CA LEU A 118 -13.28 10.25 -2.04
C LEU A 118 -14.14 10.44 -3.30
N GLU A 119 -15.34 11.01 -3.14
CA GLU A 119 -16.12 11.47 -4.29
C GLU A 119 -15.37 12.61 -4.99
N LEU A 120 -14.90 12.33 -6.21
CA LEU A 120 -14.21 13.29 -7.07
C LEU A 120 -15.22 14.12 -7.86
N ASP A 121 -14.85 15.36 -8.19
CA ASP A 121 -15.69 16.23 -9.02
C ASP A 121 -15.48 15.91 -10.52
N PRO A 122 -16.52 15.54 -11.28
CA PRO A 122 -16.38 15.23 -12.72
C PRO A 122 -15.82 16.39 -13.56
N GLU A 123 -16.06 17.65 -13.17
CA GLU A 123 -15.60 18.83 -13.91
C GLU A 123 -14.18 19.24 -13.49
N GLU A 124 -13.92 19.38 -12.19
CA GLU A 124 -12.59 19.81 -11.71
C GLU A 124 -11.54 18.68 -11.76
N ASP A 125 -11.94 17.45 -11.43
CA ASP A 125 -11.06 16.28 -11.37
C ASP A 125 -11.14 15.40 -12.62
N GLY A 126 -11.78 15.88 -13.69
CA GLY A 126 -12.04 15.09 -14.91
C GLY A 126 -10.79 14.44 -15.53
N ALA A 127 -9.60 15.02 -15.32
CA ALA A 127 -8.32 14.45 -15.78
C ALA A 127 -7.94 13.12 -15.09
N VAL A 128 -8.36 12.91 -13.84
CA VAL A 128 -8.02 11.74 -13.01
C VAL A 128 -9.22 10.87 -12.66
N TYR A 129 -10.44 11.42 -12.74
CA TYR A 129 -11.70 10.84 -12.29
C TYR A 129 -11.87 9.34 -12.60
N ASN A 130 -11.59 8.92 -13.84
CA ASN A 130 -11.88 7.56 -14.30
C ASN A 130 -10.94 6.47 -13.78
N TRP A 131 -9.71 6.81 -13.39
CA TRP A 131 -8.63 5.83 -13.14
C TRP A 131 -7.95 6.01 -11.79
N PHE A 132 -8.32 7.04 -11.02
CA PHE A 132 -7.58 7.47 -9.84
C PHE A 132 -7.45 6.40 -8.75
N TYR A 133 -8.46 5.54 -8.58
CA TYR A 133 -8.48 4.47 -7.58
C TYR A 133 -8.20 3.07 -8.14
N ASP A 134 -7.77 2.97 -9.39
CA ASP A 134 -7.33 1.69 -9.97
C ASP A 134 -6.05 1.18 -9.27
N HIS A 135 -5.88 -0.14 -9.23
CA HIS A 135 -4.67 -0.77 -8.67
C HIS A 135 -3.39 -0.36 -9.43
N ASN A 136 -3.43 -0.46 -10.76
CA ASN A 136 -2.37 0.03 -11.64
C ASN A 136 -2.96 1.02 -12.66
N PRO A 137 -3.07 2.31 -12.28
CA PRO A 137 -3.66 3.33 -13.13
C PRO A 137 -2.92 3.48 -14.46
N LEU A 138 -3.63 3.82 -15.54
CA LEU A 138 -3.03 4.24 -16.81
C LEU A 138 -2.12 3.21 -17.53
N VAL A 139 -2.03 1.95 -17.08
CA VAL A 139 -1.17 0.90 -17.69
C VAL A 139 -1.39 0.73 -19.20
N LYS A 140 -2.63 0.88 -19.66
CA LYS A 140 -3.04 0.70 -21.05
C LYS A 140 -2.90 1.98 -21.89
N THR A 141 -2.34 3.05 -21.34
CA THR A 141 -2.24 4.36 -22.00
C THR A 141 -0.78 4.70 -22.34
N ASN A 142 -0.60 5.73 -23.17
CA ASN A 142 0.73 6.21 -23.56
C ASN A 142 1.49 6.91 -22.42
N PHE A 143 0.83 7.19 -21.29
CA PHE A 143 1.46 7.83 -20.14
C PHE A 143 2.41 6.88 -19.38
N ILE A 144 2.30 5.57 -19.60
CA ILE A 144 3.11 4.55 -18.93
C ILE A 144 3.74 3.64 -19.97
N ASN A 145 4.94 3.15 -19.69
CA ASN A 145 5.69 2.29 -20.61
C ASN A 145 5.13 0.86 -20.79
N GLY A 146 3.90 0.60 -20.35
CA GLY A 146 3.21 -0.69 -20.42
C GLY A 146 3.21 -1.48 -19.10
N PRO A 147 3.00 -2.81 -19.16
CA PRO A 147 2.72 -3.64 -17.97
C PRO A 147 3.91 -3.79 -17.01
N SER A 148 5.10 -3.34 -17.40
CA SER A 148 6.26 -3.27 -16.48
C SER A 148 6.15 -2.15 -15.45
N TYR A 149 5.34 -1.11 -15.71
CA TYR A 149 5.01 -0.02 -14.79
C TYR A 149 6.22 0.73 -14.19
N ARG A 150 7.30 0.90 -14.97
CA ARG A 150 8.56 1.47 -14.46
C ARG A 150 8.78 2.93 -14.82
N LYS A 151 8.21 3.39 -15.93
CA LYS A 151 8.38 4.75 -16.42
C LYS A 151 7.01 5.34 -16.69
N TRP A 152 6.83 6.57 -16.20
CA TRP A 152 5.63 7.35 -16.38
C TRP A 152 5.99 8.71 -16.96
N ASN A 153 5.06 9.29 -17.71
CA ASN A 153 5.12 10.64 -18.25
C ASN A 153 3.68 11.19 -18.21
N LEU A 154 3.39 12.10 -17.28
CA LEU A 154 2.04 12.62 -17.06
C LEU A 154 1.89 14.00 -17.69
N SER A 155 0.68 14.32 -18.15
CA SER A 155 0.37 15.64 -18.70
C SER A 155 0.24 16.69 -17.59
N LEU A 156 0.41 17.97 -17.94
CA LEU A 156 0.28 19.08 -17.00
C LEU A 156 -1.10 19.14 -16.29
N PRO A 157 -2.25 18.95 -16.99
CA PRO A 157 -3.54 18.92 -16.31
C PRO A 157 -3.63 17.82 -15.25
N ILE A 158 -3.14 16.61 -15.55
CA ILE A 158 -3.11 15.50 -14.59
C ILE A 158 -2.24 15.89 -13.37
N MET A 159 -1.04 16.41 -13.61
CA MET A 159 -0.14 16.82 -12.53
C MET A 159 -0.72 17.92 -11.64
N ALA A 160 -1.42 18.91 -12.22
CA ALA A 160 -2.08 19.97 -11.48
C ALA A 160 -3.18 19.42 -10.56
N THR A 161 -4.02 18.52 -11.08
CA THR A 161 -5.08 17.87 -10.30
C THR A 161 -4.49 17.01 -9.16
N LEU A 162 -3.48 16.19 -9.45
CA LEU A 162 -2.81 15.35 -8.44
C LEU A 162 -2.15 16.19 -7.34
N TYR A 163 -1.48 17.29 -7.70
CA TYR A 163 -0.86 18.20 -6.75
C TYR A 163 -1.90 18.82 -5.80
N ARG A 164 -3.06 19.23 -6.34
CA ARG A 164 -4.18 19.76 -5.55
C ARG A 164 -4.74 18.72 -4.57
N LEU A 165 -4.98 17.49 -5.02
CA LEU A 165 -5.48 16.39 -4.18
C LEU A 165 -4.48 15.98 -3.09
N ALA A 166 -3.18 16.04 -3.38
CA ALA A 166 -2.10 15.75 -2.44
C ALA A 166 -1.84 16.89 -1.43
N GLY A 167 -2.50 18.05 -1.56
CA GLY A 167 -2.16 19.27 -0.83
C GLY A 167 -2.13 19.12 0.70
N GLN A 168 -2.89 18.19 1.29
CA GLN A 168 -2.86 17.93 2.74
C GLN A 168 -1.56 17.27 3.23
N LEU A 169 -0.79 16.64 2.34
CA LEU A 169 0.46 15.94 2.65
C LEU A 169 1.70 16.71 2.15
N LEU A 170 1.49 17.71 1.31
CA LEU A 170 2.56 18.52 0.74
C LEU A 170 2.91 19.67 1.69
N SER A 171 4.17 20.09 1.61
CA SER A 171 4.66 21.26 2.31
C SER A 171 4.37 22.54 1.52
N ASP A 172 3.96 23.59 2.21
CA ASP A 172 3.81 24.94 1.63
C ASP A 172 5.16 25.67 1.47
N LEU A 173 6.26 25.07 1.94
CA LEU A 173 7.59 25.66 1.91
C LEU A 173 8.19 25.58 0.50
N THR A 174 8.39 26.74 -0.10
CA THR A 174 9.00 26.88 -1.44
C THR A 174 10.48 27.24 -1.36
N ASP A 175 10.89 28.00 -0.35
CA ASP A 175 12.28 28.44 -0.19
C ASP A 175 13.11 27.43 0.62
N ARG A 176 14.25 27.04 0.06
CA ARG A 176 15.23 26.16 0.71
C ARG A 176 15.86 26.81 1.93
N ASN A 177 15.88 28.15 2.01
CA ASN A 177 16.43 28.87 3.14
C ASN A 177 15.68 28.58 4.46
N TYR A 178 14.43 28.09 4.37
CA TYR A 178 13.70 27.62 5.55
C TYR A 178 14.47 26.56 6.34
N PHE A 179 15.23 25.69 5.65
CA PHE A 179 16.00 24.61 6.26
C PHE A 179 17.40 25.05 6.74
N TYR A 180 17.64 26.35 6.92
CA TYR A 180 18.90 26.83 7.48
C TYR A 180 19.13 26.22 8.88
N LEU A 181 20.29 25.57 9.06
CA LEU A 181 20.64 24.76 10.25
C LEU A 181 19.75 23.53 10.49
N PHE A 182 18.82 23.23 9.58
CA PHE A 182 17.93 22.08 9.65
C PHE A 182 18.08 21.20 8.38
N ASP A 183 19.31 21.10 7.90
CA ASP A 183 19.74 20.28 6.78
C ASP A 183 20.74 19.20 7.22
N MET A 184 21.01 18.24 6.33
CA MET A 184 21.85 17.08 6.64
C MET A 184 23.28 17.48 7.03
N GLU A 185 23.83 18.52 6.41
CA GLU A 185 25.19 19.01 6.69
C GLU A 185 25.30 19.61 8.09
N SER A 186 24.31 20.40 8.51
CA SER A 186 24.27 20.94 9.87
C SER A 186 24.10 19.83 10.91
N PHE A 187 23.27 18.81 10.64
CA PHE A 187 23.14 17.66 11.54
C PHE A 187 24.43 16.84 11.66
N PHE A 188 25.17 16.65 10.58
CA PHE A 188 26.46 15.97 10.63
C PHE A 188 27.48 16.76 11.46
N THR A 189 27.52 18.08 11.26
CA THR A 189 28.41 18.98 12.01
C THR A 189 28.07 18.97 13.50
N ALA A 190 26.79 19.11 13.85
CA ALA A 190 26.31 19.07 15.23
C ALA A 190 26.68 17.74 15.91
N LYS A 191 26.48 16.61 15.21
CA LYS A 191 26.89 15.29 15.71
C LYS A 191 28.40 15.17 15.92
N ALA A 192 29.21 15.68 14.99
CA ALA A 192 30.68 15.63 15.09
C ALA A 192 31.21 16.47 16.26
N LEU A 193 30.58 17.62 16.52
CA LEU A 193 30.92 18.53 17.61
C LEU A 193 30.25 18.18 18.95
N ASN A 194 29.45 17.11 18.99
CA ASN A 194 28.61 16.74 20.14
C ASN A 194 27.72 17.91 20.62
N MET A 195 27.20 18.68 19.66
CA MET A 195 26.27 19.78 19.86
C MET A 195 24.84 19.37 19.47
N CYS A 196 23.85 20.02 20.08
CA CYS A 196 22.44 19.83 19.75
C CYS A 196 21.90 21.11 19.10
N ILE A 197 21.28 20.97 17.93
CA ILE A 197 20.53 22.05 17.28
C ILE A 197 19.14 22.11 17.94
N PRO A 198 18.66 23.27 18.41
CA PRO A 198 17.32 23.38 18.97
C PRO A 198 16.26 22.91 17.95
N GLY A 199 15.54 21.83 18.30
CA GLY A 199 14.31 21.44 17.60
C GLY A 199 13.14 22.22 18.20
N PHE A 200 12.35 22.87 17.36
CA PHE A 200 11.04 23.39 17.77
C PHE A 200 10.12 22.27 18.26
#